data_AF-A0A7X5WND7-F1
#
_entry.id   AF-A0A7X5WND7-F1
#
_cell.length_a   1.000
_cell.length_b   1.000
_cell.length_c   1.000
_cell.angle_alpha   90.00
_cell.angle_beta   90.00
_cell.angle_gamma   90.00
#
_symmetry.space_group_name_H-M   'P 1'
#
loop_
_entity.id
_entity.type
_entity.pdbx_description
1 polymer ?
#
loop_
_entity_poly.entity_id
_entity_poly.type
_entity_poly.pdbx_seq_one_letter_code
_entity_poly.pdbx_strand_id
1 'polypeptide(L)'
;DGSRYNVIHHDDIVGQIPALLDAATVPASILNWGGDEVVSVEEWTRYLCELTGTPEPTFEVTDHTIPSAVIDTSVARPLLGPCEIGWRDGFRRLADHSISEPSGR
;
A
#
# COMPACT_ATOMS: atom_id res chain seq x y z
N ASP A 1 4.97 -18.56 -0.89
CA ASP A 1 4.41 -17.35 -0.28
C ASP A 1 4.38 -16.27 -1.34
N GLY A 2 3.20 -15.78 -1.71
CA GLY A 2 3.04 -14.83 -2.83
C GLY A 2 3.77 -13.52 -2.64
N SER A 3 3.79 -12.70 -3.68
CA SER A 3 4.48 -11.40 -3.67
C SER A 3 3.91 -10.47 -2.59
N ARG A 4 4.80 -9.81 -1.83
CA ARG A 4 4.46 -8.97 -0.67
C ARG A 4 4.93 -7.54 -0.86
N TYR A 5 4.21 -6.60 -0.26
CA TYR A 5 4.45 -5.18 -0.44
C TYR A 5 4.08 -4.35 0.81
N ASN A 6 4.67 -3.18 0.91
CA ASN A 6 4.33 -2.12 1.87
C ASN A 6 3.36 -1.12 1.21
N VAL A 7 2.07 -1.46 1.12
CA VAL A 7 1.08 -0.53 0.54
C VAL A 7 0.91 0.70 1.41
N ILE A 8 0.87 1.88 0.80
CA ILE A 8 0.72 3.16 1.49
C ILE A 8 -0.53 3.88 0.96
N HIS A 9 -1.36 4.38 1.87
CA HIS A 9 -2.53 5.15 1.49
C HIS A 9 -2.14 6.56 1.02
N HIS A 10 -2.87 7.14 0.06
CA HIS A 10 -2.51 8.44 -0.52
C HIS A 10 -2.58 9.59 0.50
N ASP A 11 -3.48 9.55 1.48
CA ASP A 11 -3.49 10.54 2.58
C ASP A 11 -2.19 10.50 3.39
N ASP A 12 -1.62 9.31 3.64
CA ASP A 12 -0.32 9.17 4.31
C ASP A 12 0.82 9.68 3.44
N ILE A 13 0.78 9.40 2.12
CA ILE A 13 1.72 9.99 1.16
C ILE A 13 1.71 11.51 1.30
N VAL A 14 0.51 12.13 1.27
CA VAL A 14 0.38 13.60 1.37
C VAL A 14 0.80 14.12 2.75
N GLY A 15 0.38 13.44 3.81
CA GLY A 15 0.69 13.82 5.20
C GLY A 15 2.18 13.77 5.53
N GLN A 16 2.94 12.90 4.87
CA GLN A 16 4.38 12.74 5.10
C GLN A 16 5.25 13.67 4.24
N ILE A 17 4.70 14.36 3.24
CA ILE A 17 5.45 15.31 2.39
C ILE A 17 6.17 16.40 3.20
N PRO A 18 5.54 17.08 4.19
CA PRO A 18 6.23 18.10 4.97
C PRO A 18 7.48 17.56 5.70
N ALA A 19 7.38 16.37 6.32
CA ALA A 19 8.51 15.75 7.00
C ALA A 19 9.62 15.32 6.03
N LEU A 20 9.27 14.85 4.82
CA LEU A 20 10.25 14.58 3.76
C LEU A 20 11.01 15.84 3.33
N LEU A 21 10.33 16.98 3.23
CA LEU A 21 10.94 18.25 2.87
C LEU A 21 11.86 18.76 3.99
N ASP A 22 11.44 18.64 5.25
CA ASP A 22 12.25 19.02 6.42
C ASP A 22 13.52 18.14 6.55
N ALA A 23 13.44 16.90 6.11
CA ALA A 23 14.55 15.96 6.12
C ALA A 23 15.54 16.11 4.94
N ALA A 24 15.31 17.04 4.02
CA ALA A 24 16.15 17.20 2.84
C ALA A 24 17.54 17.77 3.19
N THR A 25 18.59 17.11 2.71
CA THR A 25 19.99 17.55 2.93
C THR A 25 20.79 17.66 1.63
N VAL A 26 22.00 18.24 1.73
CA VAL A 26 23.06 18.14 0.72
C VAL A 26 24.28 17.47 1.36
N PRO A 27 24.70 16.27 0.91
CA PRO A 27 24.11 15.45 -0.17
C PRO A 27 22.69 14.95 0.18
N ALA A 28 21.94 14.50 -0.83
CA ALA A 28 20.54 14.09 -0.69
C ALA A 28 20.34 12.99 0.36
N SER A 29 19.32 13.16 1.21
CA SER A 29 18.78 12.10 2.06
C SER A 29 18.17 11.00 1.20
N ILE A 30 18.51 9.74 1.49
CA ILE A 30 17.99 8.56 0.79
C ILE A 30 17.27 7.68 1.81
N LEU A 31 16.01 7.35 1.53
CA LEU A 31 15.19 6.45 2.33
C LEU A 31 14.24 5.65 1.43
N ASN A 32 13.76 4.52 1.95
CA ASN A 32 12.67 3.77 1.34
C ASN A 32 11.34 4.27 1.90
N TRP A 33 10.38 4.58 1.04
CA TRP A 33 9.10 5.15 1.42
C TRP A 33 7.94 4.20 1.08
N GLY A 34 7.15 3.82 2.08
CA GLY A 34 6.00 2.93 1.94
C GLY A 34 5.29 2.71 3.26
N GLY A 35 4.28 1.84 3.25
CA GLY A 35 3.43 1.61 4.42
C GLY A 35 4.11 0.87 5.57
N ASP A 36 3.53 1.00 6.76
CA ASP A 36 4.02 0.36 7.99
C ASP A 36 3.73 -1.15 8.05
N GLU A 37 2.81 -1.64 7.23
CA GLU A 37 2.36 -3.03 7.20
C GLU A 37 2.80 -3.75 5.92
N VAL A 38 3.16 -5.03 6.04
CA VAL A 38 3.48 -5.90 4.90
C VAL A 38 2.29 -6.82 4.62
N VAL A 39 1.78 -6.77 3.41
CA VAL A 39 0.64 -7.57 2.97
C VAL A 39 0.94 -8.26 1.63
N SER A 40 0.42 -9.46 1.45
CA SER A 40 0.53 -10.20 0.18
C SER A 40 -0.55 -9.82 -0.82
N VAL A 41 -0.29 -10.07 -2.11
CA VAL A 41 -1.27 -9.90 -3.19
C VAL A 41 -2.52 -10.72 -2.93
N GLU A 42 -2.36 -11.95 -2.45
CA GLU A 42 -3.47 -12.86 -2.16
C GLU A 42 -4.36 -12.31 -1.04
N GLU A 43 -3.76 -11.77 0.03
CA GLU A 43 -4.50 -11.21 1.16
C GLU A 43 -5.34 -9.99 0.77
N TRP A 44 -4.75 -9.00 0.09
CA TRP A 44 -5.54 -7.82 -0.30
C TRP A 44 -6.55 -8.14 -1.41
N THR A 45 -6.26 -9.10 -2.28
CA THR A 45 -7.17 -9.46 -3.39
C THR A 45 -8.40 -10.15 -2.84
N ARG A 46 -8.21 -11.10 -1.91
CA ARG A 46 -9.32 -11.74 -1.20
C ARG A 46 -10.17 -10.70 -0.47
N TYR A 47 -9.52 -9.78 0.25
CA TYR A 47 -10.22 -8.72 0.96
C TYR A 47 -11.00 -7.78 0.02
N LEU A 48 -10.45 -7.44 -1.15
CA LEU A 48 -11.18 -6.67 -2.16
C LEU A 48 -12.40 -7.44 -2.71
N CYS A 49 -12.26 -8.74 -2.98
CA CYS A 49 -13.40 -9.58 -3.39
C CYS A 49 -14.51 -9.62 -2.31
N GLU A 50 -14.13 -9.73 -1.03
CA GLU A 50 -15.05 -9.65 0.10
C GLU A 50 -15.82 -8.32 0.12
N LEU A 51 -15.10 -7.19 -0.06
CA LEU A 51 -15.69 -5.85 -0.07
C LEU A 51 -16.65 -5.63 -1.25
N THR A 52 -16.36 -6.20 -2.43
CA THR A 52 -17.16 -6.01 -3.64
C THR A 52 -18.24 -7.06 -3.84
N GLY A 53 -18.33 -8.08 -2.97
CA GLY A 53 -19.23 -9.23 -3.15
C GLY A 53 -18.86 -10.13 -4.34
N THR A 54 -17.62 -10.08 -4.81
CA THR A 54 -17.11 -10.93 -5.90
C THR A 54 -16.74 -12.31 -5.34
N PRO A 55 -16.87 -13.40 -6.12
CA PRO A 55 -16.43 -14.72 -5.67
C PRO A 55 -14.96 -14.75 -5.23
N GLU A 56 -14.64 -15.71 -4.35
CA GLU A 56 -13.28 -15.97 -3.86
C GLU A 56 -12.28 -16.11 -5.03
N PRO A 57 -11.15 -15.39 -5.02
CA PRO A 57 -10.17 -15.44 -6.10
C PRO A 57 -9.44 -16.79 -6.17
N THR A 58 -9.14 -17.23 -7.40
CA THR A 58 -8.24 -18.36 -7.66
C THR A 58 -6.89 -17.83 -8.13
N PHE A 59 -5.80 -18.35 -7.57
CA PHE A 59 -4.44 -17.93 -7.91
C PHE A 59 -3.68 -19.05 -8.64
N GLU A 60 -2.99 -18.70 -9.72
CA GLU A 60 -2.02 -19.56 -10.38
C GLU A 60 -0.61 -19.18 -9.93
N VAL A 61 0.14 -20.14 -9.39
CA VAL A 61 1.52 -19.91 -8.94
C VAL A 61 2.46 -20.03 -10.13
N THR A 62 3.24 -18.98 -10.39
CA THR A 62 4.20 -18.93 -11.50
C THR A 62 5.36 -17.99 -11.20
N ASP A 63 6.53 -18.31 -11.78
CA ASP A 63 7.74 -17.48 -11.69
C ASP A 63 7.71 -16.28 -12.66
N HIS A 64 6.66 -16.17 -13.48
CA HIS A 64 6.43 -15.06 -14.40
C HIS A 64 5.61 -13.91 -13.77
N THR A 65 5.82 -13.66 -12.47
CA THR A 65 5.13 -12.61 -11.71
C THR A 65 6.07 -11.45 -11.36
N ILE A 66 5.47 -10.32 -10.95
CA ILE A 66 6.23 -9.24 -10.34
C ILE A 66 6.76 -9.74 -8.99
N PRO A 67 8.07 -9.61 -8.72
CA PRO A 67 8.64 -10.05 -7.46
C PRO A 67 8.08 -9.23 -6.29
N SER A 68 8.15 -9.83 -5.10
CA SER A 68 7.94 -9.14 -3.84
C SER A 68 8.83 -7.90 -3.75
N ALA A 69 8.26 -6.77 -3.31
CA ALA A 69 8.97 -5.50 -3.16
C ALA A 69 8.76 -4.94 -1.75
N VAL A 70 8.94 -5.81 -0.74
CA VAL A 70 9.01 -5.37 0.66
C VAL A 70 10.26 -4.53 0.85
N ILE A 71 10.08 -3.35 1.44
CA ILE A 71 11.16 -2.40 1.69
C ILE A 71 11.43 -2.28 3.18
N ASP A 72 12.68 -1.96 3.53
CA ASP A 72 13.04 -1.63 4.91
C ASP A 72 12.72 -0.16 5.18
N THR A 73 11.71 0.09 6.04
CA THR A 73 11.24 1.42 6.45
C THR A 73 11.87 1.90 7.76
N SER A 74 12.90 1.22 8.28
CA SER A 74 13.55 1.53 9.56
C SER A 74 14.09 2.98 9.65
N VAL A 75 14.48 3.56 8.52
CA VAL A 75 14.90 4.96 8.41
C VAL A 75 13.72 5.92 8.28
N ALA A 76 12.74 5.57 7.45
CA ALA A 76 11.62 6.46 7.12
C ALA A 76 10.65 6.62 8.31
N ARG A 77 10.32 5.53 8.99
CA ARG A 77 9.26 5.54 10.02
C ARG A 77 9.53 6.47 11.21
N PRO A 78 10.74 6.53 11.79
CA PRO A 78 11.04 7.50 12.86
C PRO A 78 11.05 8.95 12.39
N LEU A 79 11.36 9.18 11.11
CA LEU A 79 11.52 10.50 10.51
C LEU A 79 10.19 11.10 10.03
N LEU A 80 9.36 10.28 9.39
CA LEU A 80 8.10 10.69 8.78
C LEU A 80 6.90 10.48 9.71
N GLY A 81 7.08 9.73 10.80
CA GLY A 81 5.99 9.25 11.64
C GLY A 81 5.34 7.97 11.09
N PRO A 82 4.45 7.34 11.88
CA PRO A 82 3.70 6.17 11.42
C PRO A 82 2.71 6.56 10.32
N CYS A 83 2.30 5.58 9.50
CA CYS A 83 1.12 5.74 8.67
C CYS A 83 -0.14 5.74 9.56
N GLU A 84 -1.10 6.61 9.27
CA GLU A 84 -2.37 6.71 9.98
C GLU A 84 -3.42 5.73 9.44
N ILE A 85 -3.30 5.31 8.17
CA ILE A 85 -4.29 4.45 7.51
C ILE A 85 -3.68 3.08 7.21
N GLY A 86 -4.14 2.08 7.95
CA GLY A 86 -3.78 0.68 7.70
C GLY A 86 -4.35 0.16 6.38
N TRP A 87 -3.75 -0.92 5.85
CA TRP A 87 -4.05 -1.38 4.49
C TRP A 87 -5.52 -1.78 4.30
N ARG A 88 -6.16 -2.42 5.29
CA ARG A 88 -7.57 -2.81 5.22
C ARG A 88 -8.50 -1.61 5.13
N ASP A 89 -8.22 -0.55 5.88
CA ASP A 89 -9.03 0.67 5.81
C ASP A 89 -8.78 1.42 4.49
N GLY A 90 -7.54 1.46 4.02
CA GLY A 90 -7.20 2.05 2.74
C GLY A 90 -7.92 1.39 1.57
N PHE A 91 -7.87 0.05 1.49
CA PHE A 91 -8.58 -0.69 0.43
C PHE A 91 -10.10 -0.61 0.55
N ARG A 92 -10.67 -0.53 1.76
CA ARG A 92 -12.11 -0.30 1.93
C ARG A 92 -12.52 1.06 1.38
N ARG A 93 -11.80 2.14 1.71
CA ARG A 93 -12.06 3.49 1.17
C ARG A 93 -11.94 3.51 -0.36
N LEU A 94 -10.94 2.82 -0.91
CA LEU A 94 -10.76 2.68 -2.35
C LEU A 94 -11.95 1.97 -3.02
N ALA A 95 -12.41 0.85 -2.45
CA ALA A 95 -13.55 0.10 -2.94
C ALA A 95 -14.84 0.93 -2.86
N ASP A 96 -15.10 1.58 -1.73
CA ASP A 96 -16.26 2.45 -1.53
C ASP A 96 -16.32 3.56 -2.61
N HIS A 97 -15.19 4.22 -2.90
CA HIS A 97 -15.10 5.21 -3.97
C HIS A 97 -15.39 4.59 -5.35
N SER A 98 -14.81 3.42 -5.64
CA SER A 98 -14.91 2.78 -6.96
C SER A 98 -16.28 2.17 -7.26
N ILE A 99 -17.01 1.73 -6.23
CA ILE A 99 -18.38 1.20 -6.34
C ILE A 99 -19.40 2.34 -6.46
N SER A 100 -19.11 3.50 -5.85
CA SER A 100 -20.00 4.67 -5.85
C SER A 100 -20.04 5.42 -7.18
N GLU A 101 -19.00 5.31 -8.02
CA GLU A 101 -19.08 5.79 -9.40
C GLU A 101 -19.87 4.77 -10.24
N PRO A 102 -20.97 5.17 -10.91
CA PRO A 102 -21.64 4.28 -11.84
C PRO A 102 -20.61 3.86 -12.88
N SER A 103 -20.39 2.56 -13.02
CA SER A 103 -19.50 1.97 -14.01
C SER A 103 -19.98 2.40 -15.41
N GLY A 104 -19.49 3.54 -15.87
CA GLY A 104 -19.70 4.03 -17.22
C GLY A 104 -18.79 3.25 -18.15
N ARG A 105 -19.16 2.02 -18.49
CA ARG A 105 -18.74 1.27 -19.67
C ARG A 105 -19.79 0.22 -20.02
#